data_AF-A0A417QPJ8-F1
#
_entry.id   AF-A0A417QPJ8-F1
#
_cell.length_a   1.000
_cell.length_b   1.000
_cell.length_c   1.000
_cell.angle_alpha   90.00
_cell.angle_beta   90.00
_cell.angle_gamma   90.00
#
_symmetry.space_group_name_H-M   'P 1'
#
loop_
_entity.id
_entity.type
_entity.pdbx_description
1 polymer ?
#
loop_
_entity_poly.entity_id
_entity_poly.type
_entity_poly.pdbx_seq_one_letter_code
_entity_poly.pdbx_strand_id
1 'polypeptide(L)'
;MFLQSSSCPPVFLFHVMWYSLYLLRFSGIIFLSNDERNDFMSENTTNNIALINLPDMPESADNAVKNLTDAPTQNIGKTFADIWYLVFGGISQKAEKKRLQYAHDLEKFREQLDQSIDEIPDDKKLEPSLQTTAQALENSKYCVSSEILREMFTKLISGSMNSDTASLAHPSFPEILKQLSPSDALLLQDLFLSSQSSFPVASMGVKIRGNSYQILYDNVFIPPSISLEREQISLSLDSLKRANLISINYNKQISGDNFYNSLKRTPEYSNVSEFAIDYSVDHPNSTSYFKKGLIQLTSLGKTFCSICIGKH
;
A
#
# COMPACT_ATOMS: atom_id res chain seq x y z
N MET A 1 -9.02 -45.59 -43.07
CA MET A 1 -7.67 -45.29 -43.58
C MET A 1 -7.39 -43.82 -43.26
N PHE A 2 -6.48 -43.58 -42.29
CA PHE A 2 -5.62 -42.39 -42.06
C PHE A 2 -6.19 -40.96 -42.23
N LEU A 3 -5.90 -39.93 -41.44
CA LEU A 3 -5.30 -39.62 -40.13
C LEU A 3 -5.33 -38.07 -40.05
N GLN A 4 -5.60 -37.48 -38.88
CA GLN A 4 -5.13 -36.15 -38.37
C GLN A 4 -5.42 -34.86 -39.19
N SER A 5 -5.56 -33.64 -38.63
CA SER A 5 -5.18 -33.09 -37.32
C SER A 5 -6.06 -31.88 -36.96
N SER A 6 -6.27 -31.70 -35.66
CA SER A 6 -6.76 -30.48 -35.00
C SER A 6 -5.56 -29.80 -34.34
N SER A 7 -5.39 -28.46 -34.45
CA SER A 7 -4.62 -27.70 -33.43
C SER A 7 -4.76 -26.18 -33.52
N CYS A 8 -4.78 -25.62 -32.30
CA CYS A 8 -5.05 -24.27 -31.82
C CYS A 8 -3.99 -23.20 -32.17
N PRO A 9 -4.29 -21.88 -32.06
CA PRO A 9 -3.34 -20.78 -32.17
C PRO A 9 -2.50 -20.55 -30.88
N PRO A 10 -1.46 -19.69 -30.92
CA PRO A 10 -0.29 -19.77 -30.05
C PRO A 10 -0.46 -18.98 -28.75
N VAL A 11 -0.82 -19.65 -27.65
CA VAL A 11 -0.69 -19.09 -26.28
C VAL A 11 -0.03 -20.09 -25.30
N PHE A 12 0.38 -21.27 -25.76
CA PHE A 12 0.90 -22.35 -24.89
C PHE A 12 2.43 -22.50 -24.85
N LEU A 13 3.20 -21.62 -25.49
CA LEU A 13 4.68 -21.70 -25.51
C LEU A 13 5.40 -20.82 -24.47
N PHE A 14 4.67 -19.96 -23.73
CA PHE A 14 5.27 -19.14 -22.68
C PHE A 14 5.23 -19.76 -21.27
N HIS A 15 4.61 -20.94 -21.09
CA HIS A 15 4.45 -21.57 -19.78
C HIS A 15 5.35 -22.79 -19.51
N VAL A 16 6.16 -23.24 -20.48
CA VAL A 16 7.10 -24.36 -20.30
C VAL A 16 8.55 -23.89 -20.05
N MET A 17 8.90 -22.64 -20.42
CA MET A 17 10.25 -22.10 -20.16
C MET A 17 10.46 -21.57 -18.73
N TRP A 18 9.40 -21.36 -17.94
CA TRP A 18 9.55 -20.87 -16.57
C TRP A 18 9.77 -21.98 -15.54
N TYR A 19 9.35 -23.22 -15.83
CA TYR A 19 9.49 -24.35 -14.90
C TYR A 19 10.87 -25.05 -14.94
N SER A 20 11.66 -24.86 -16.00
CA SER A 20 12.98 -25.50 -16.11
C SER A 20 14.14 -24.70 -15.50
N LEU A 21 13.92 -23.44 -15.09
CA LEU A 21 14.94 -22.62 -14.42
C LEU A 21 14.88 -22.71 -12.88
N TYR A 22 13.83 -23.32 -12.33
CA TYR A 22 13.63 -23.43 -10.88
C TYR A 22 14.23 -24.72 -10.27
N LEU A 23 14.64 -25.68 -11.10
CA LEU A 23 15.22 -26.96 -10.66
C LEU A 23 16.76 -27.05 -10.77
N LEU A 24 17.44 -26.00 -11.25
CA LEU A 24 18.91 -25.96 -11.35
C LEU A 24 19.62 -25.20 -10.22
N ARG A 25 18.90 -24.81 -9.16
CA ARG A 25 19.48 -24.11 -8.00
C ARG A 25 19.57 -24.93 -6.70
N PHE A 26 19.32 -26.25 -6.76
CA PHE A 26 19.32 -27.10 -5.55
C PHE A 26 20.23 -28.33 -5.57
N SER A 27 21.14 -28.47 -6.53
CA SER A 27 22.10 -29.59 -6.54
C SER A 27 23.46 -29.15 -7.06
N GLY A 28 24.36 -28.74 -6.16
CA GLY A 28 25.71 -28.33 -6.55
C GLY A 28 26.59 -27.89 -5.38
N ILE A 29 26.42 -28.46 -4.19
CA ILE A 29 27.43 -28.47 -3.15
C ILE A 29 27.74 -29.94 -2.92
N ILE A 30 28.92 -30.39 -3.36
CA ILE A 30 29.71 -31.58 -2.94
C ILE A 30 30.74 -31.84 -4.05
N PHE A 31 31.97 -31.33 -3.89
CA PHE A 31 33.23 -32.08 -3.90
C PHE A 31 34.44 -31.13 -3.93
N LEU A 32 35.32 -31.33 -2.96
CA LEU A 32 36.67 -30.79 -2.88
C LEU A 32 37.62 -31.58 -3.81
N SER A 33 38.67 -30.88 -4.24
CA SER A 33 40.08 -31.29 -4.23
C SER A 33 40.78 -31.39 -5.58
N ASN A 34 41.92 -30.67 -5.61
CA ASN A 34 43.16 -30.91 -6.35
C ASN A 34 43.07 -30.90 -7.88
N ASP A 35 44.08 -30.52 -8.64
CA ASP A 35 45.39 -29.90 -8.52
C ASP A 35 45.86 -29.95 -9.98
N GLU A 36 46.52 -28.92 -10.49
CA GLU A 36 47.62 -29.03 -11.46
C GLU A 36 47.90 -27.71 -12.18
N ARG A 37 49.04 -27.16 -11.78
CA ARG A 37 50.16 -26.69 -12.62
C ARG A 37 50.06 -25.33 -13.34
N ASN A 38 50.65 -24.35 -12.64
CA ASN A 38 51.75 -23.47 -13.09
C ASN A 38 52.30 -23.75 -14.51
N ASP A 39 52.52 -22.70 -15.31
CA ASP A 39 53.90 -22.20 -15.47
C ASP A 39 54.04 -20.84 -16.21
N PHE A 40 55.03 -20.07 -15.72
CA PHE A 40 55.79 -18.93 -16.29
C PHE A 40 55.35 -17.45 -16.13
N MET A 41 56.17 -16.78 -15.30
CA MET A 41 56.43 -15.34 -15.00
C MET A 41 56.82 -14.50 -16.24
N SER A 42 57.00 -13.17 -16.27
CA SER A 42 57.04 -11.96 -15.39
C SER A 42 56.57 -10.78 -16.29
N GLU A 43 56.20 -9.55 -15.89
CA GLU A 43 56.90 -8.56 -15.06
C GLU A 43 56.00 -7.29 -14.98
N ASN A 44 56.29 -6.42 -14.01
CA ASN A 44 55.58 -5.19 -13.59
C ASN A 44 55.03 -4.26 -14.69
N THR A 45 53.82 -3.72 -14.46
CA THR A 45 53.54 -2.29 -14.68
C THR A 45 52.50 -1.78 -13.69
N THR A 46 52.96 -1.00 -12.72
CA THR A 46 52.14 -0.11 -11.89
C THR A 46 51.49 0.96 -12.78
N ASN A 47 50.18 1.18 -12.68
CA ASN A 47 49.61 2.47 -12.27
C ASN A 47 48.12 2.65 -12.61
N ASN A 48 47.42 3.13 -11.58
CA ASN A 48 46.32 4.10 -11.64
C ASN A 48 44.99 3.64 -12.21
N ILE A 49 44.19 2.98 -11.38
CA ILE A 49 42.74 3.20 -11.40
C ILE A 49 42.47 4.29 -10.36
N ALA A 50 42.22 5.49 -10.87
CA ALA A 50 41.92 6.66 -10.09
C ALA A 50 40.79 6.40 -9.09
N LEU A 51 41.04 6.87 -7.88
CA LEU A 51 40.13 6.95 -6.74
C LEU A 51 38.76 7.48 -7.17
N ILE A 52 37.71 6.73 -6.84
CA ILE A 52 36.37 7.28 -6.71
C ILE A 52 36.43 8.21 -5.51
N ASN A 53 36.44 9.52 -5.74
CA ASN A 53 36.27 10.49 -4.67
C ASN A 53 34.83 10.35 -4.14
N LEU A 54 34.68 9.60 -3.06
CA LEU A 54 33.48 9.60 -2.23
C LEU A 54 33.39 10.95 -1.52
N PRO A 55 32.22 11.58 -1.41
CA PRO A 55 32.04 12.74 -0.55
C PRO A 55 32.38 12.37 0.89
N ASP A 56 32.94 13.33 1.65
CA ASP A 56 33.36 13.14 3.03
C ASP A 56 32.23 12.51 3.86
N MET A 57 32.50 11.30 4.32
CA MET A 57 31.59 10.46 5.07
C MET A 57 31.75 10.78 6.57
N PRO A 58 30.70 10.69 7.41
CA PRO A 58 30.89 10.83 8.86
C PRO A 58 31.83 9.75 9.41
N GLU A 59 32.67 10.10 10.38
CA GLU A 59 33.76 9.27 10.96
C GLU A 59 33.28 7.89 11.48
N SER A 60 32.00 7.77 11.85
CA SER A 60 31.37 6.51 12.24
C SER A 60 31.19 5.51 11.10
N ALA A 61 31.01 6.01 9.88
CA ALA A 61 30.86 5.19 8.68
C ALA A 61 32.23 4.72 8.16
N ASP A 62 33.30 5.49 8.37
CA ASP A 62 34.67 5.06 8.06
C ASP A 62 35.05 3.82 8.86
N ASN A 63 34.69 3.78 10.14
CA ASN A 63 34.93 2.61 10.99
C ASN A 63 34.13 1.37 10.53
N ALA A 64 32.90 1.55 10.05
CA ALA A 64 32.10 0.45 9.51
C ALA A 64 32.66 -0.08 8.18
N VAL A 65 33.10 0.81 7.28
CA VAL A 65 33.73 0.44 5.99
C VAL A 65 35.08 -0.25 6.18
N LYS A 66 35.86 0.20 7.16
CA LYS A 66 37.16 -0.37 7.52
C LYS A 66 37.02 -1.78 8.12
N ASN A 67 36.03 -1.99 8.99
CA ASN A 67 35.71 -3.31 9.57
C ASN A 67 35.18 -4.32 8.52
N LEU A 68 34.69 -3.84 7.38
CA LEU A 68 34.17 -4.68 6.28
C LEU A 68 35.22 -4.99 5.21
N THR A 69 36.39 -4.34 5.25
CA THR A 69 37.48 -4.52 4.26
C THR A 69 38.58 -5.49 4.71
N ASP A 70 38.49 -6.03 5.93
CA ASP A 70 39.34 -7.12 6.38
C ASP A 70 39.08 -8.42 5.58
N ALA A 71 40.16 -9.19 5.38
CA ALA A 71 40.33 -10.18 4.30
C ALA A 71 39.22 -11.25 4.07
N PRO A 72 38.40 -11.68 5.06
CA PRO A 72 37.30 -12.62 4.78
C PRO A 72 36.10 -12.01 4.04
N THR A 73 35.97 -10.68 3.97
CA THR A 73 34.70 -9.99 3.63
C THR A 73 34.68 -9.26 2.29
N GLN A 74 35.78 -9.23 1.53
CA GLN A 74 35.89 -8.40 0.32
C GLN A 74 34.79 -8.63 -0.73
N ASN A 75 34.35 -9.88 -0.93
CA ASN A 75 33.31 -10.19 -1.93
C ASN A 75 31.89 -9.79 -1.46
N ILE A 76 31.61 -9.87 -0.15
CA ILE A 76 30.31 -9.49 0.44
C ILE A 76 30.22 -7.96 0.57
N GLY A 77 31.30 -7.31 0.99
CA GLY A 77 31.39 -5.86 1.08
C GLY A 77 31.21 -5.17 -0.28
N LYS A 78 31.80 -5.73 -1.34
CA LYS A 78 31.61 -5.24 -2.70
C LYS A 78 30.17 -5.41 -3.20
N THR A 79 29.57 -6.57 -2.97
CA THR A 79 28.16 -6.82 -3.34
C THR A 79 27.19 -5.87 -2.62
N PHE A 80 27.40 -5.62 -1.32
CA PHE A 80 26.59 -4.67 -0.57
C PHE A 80 26.80 -3.23 -1.07
N ALA A 81 28.04 -2.82 -1.35
CA ALA A 81 28.35 -1.52 -1.92
C ALA A 81 27.70 -1.31 -3.29
N ASP A 82 27.69 -2.35 -4.13
CA ASP A 82 27.06 -2.31 -5.45
C ASP A 82 25.53 -2.25 -5.35
N ILE A 83 24.90 -3.00 -4.43
CA ILE A 83 23.46 -2.89 -4.14
C ILE A 83 23.13 -1.49 -3.60
N TRP A 84 23.95 -0.97 -2.68
CA TRP A 84 23.77 0.37 -2.14
C TRP A 84 23.90 1.42 -3.23
N TYR A 85 24.90 1.33 -4.10
CA TYR A 85 25.07 2.22 -5.25
C TYR A 85 23.95 2.07 -6.29
N LEU A 86 23.39 0.87 -6.49
CA LEU A 86 22.22 0.70 -7.35
C LEU A 86 20.95 1.34 -6.76
N VAL A 87 20.81 1.32 -5.43
CA VAL A 87 19.68 1.95 -4.72
C VAL A 87 19.87 3.46 -4.54
N PHE A 88 21.12 3.93 -4.42
CA PHE A 88 21.47 5.24 -3.87
C PHE A 88 22.57 5.99 -4.66
N GLY A 89 23.13 5.43 -5.73
CA GLY A 89 24.23 6.01 -6.52
C GLY A 89 23.86 7.27 -7.33
N GLY A 90 22.57 7.61 -7.36
CA GLY A 90 22.05 8.85 -7.95
C GLY A 90 21.60 9.90 -6.92
N ILE A 91 22.07 9.85 -5.66
CA ILE A 91 21.73 10.82 -4.59
C ILE A 91 22.33 12.21 -4.92
N SER A 92 21.67 12.90 -5.83
CA SER A 92 21.69 14.36 -5.93
C SER A 92 20.95 14.96 -4.72
N GLN A 93 21.23 16.21 -4.36
CA GLN A 93 20.60 17.06 -3.33
C GLN A 93 19.12 16.77 -2.99
N LYS A 94 18.32 16.24 -3.93
CA LYS A 94 16.96 15.71 -3.71
C LYS A 94 16.88 14.61 -2.65
N ALA A 95 17.85 13.72 -2.57
CA ALA A 95 17.84 12.63 -1.59
C ALA A 95 18.32 13.09 -0.21
N GLU A 96 19.27 14.02 -0.13
CA GLU A 96 19.61 14.72 1.11
C GLU A 96 18.41 15.53 1.63
N LYS A 97 17.73 16.29 0.76
CA LYS A 97 16.46 16.96 1.07
C LYS A 97 15.39 15.98 1.58
N LYS A 98 15.25 14.80 0.96
CA LYS A 98 14.33 13.76 1.44
C LYS A 98 14.72 13.22 2.82
N ARG A 99 16.02 13.03 3.09
CA ARG A 99 16.51 12.59 4.42
C ARG A 99 16.21 13.64 5.48
N LEU A 100 16.48 14.91 5.20
CA LEU A 100 16.18 16.03 6.10
C LEU A 100 14.67 16.15 6.35
N GLN A 101 13.84 16.04 5.29
CA GLN A 101 12.39 16.04 5.43
C GLN A 101 11.90 14.87 6.29
N TYR A 102 12.42 13.66 6.04
CA TYR A 102 12.04 12.49 6.81
C TYR A 102 12.44 12.60 8.28
N ALA A 103 13.64 13.11 8.57
CA ALA A 103 14.09 13.37 9.95
C ALA A 103 13.18 14.39 10.65
N HIS A 104 12.79 15.45 9.94
CA HIS A 104 11.83 16.44 10.42
C HIS A 104 10.44 15.84 10.69
N ASP A 105 9.93 15.01 9.78
CA ASP A 105 8.64 14.33 9.94
C ASP A 105 8.66 13.32 11.11
N LEU A 106 9.81 12.68 11.35
CA LEU A 106 10.03 11.78 12.48
C LEU A 106 10.07 12.54 13.81
N GLU A 107 10.72 13.71 13.85
CA GLU A 107 10.74 14.56 15.04
C GLU A 107 9.33 15.06 15.37
N LYS A 108 8.59 15.52 14.35
CA LYS A 108 7.16 15.86 14.51
C LYS A 108 6.34 14.69 15.05
N PHE A 109 6.59 13.47 14.57
CA PHE A 109 5.90 12.29 15.08
C PHE A 109 6.19 12.06 16.56
N ARG A 110 7.45 12.20 16.98
CA ARG A 110 7.86 12.11 18.39
C ARG A 110 7.17 13.17 19.23
N GLU A 111 7.20 14.43 18.81
CA GLU A 111 6.55 15.54 19.51
C GLU A 111 5.03 15.32 19.66
N GLN A 112 4.35 14.92 18.58
CA GLN A 112 2.92 14.60 18.60
C GLN A 112 2.60 13.43 19.54
N LEU A 113 3.48 12.42 19.57
CA LEU A 113 3.32 11.27 20.44
C LEU A 113 3.50 11.63 21.92
N ASP A 114 4.56 12.36 22.25
CA ASP A 114 4.84 12.83 23.61
C ASP A 114 3.66 13.66 24.13
N GLN A 115 3.20 14.64 23.33
CA GLN A 115 2.04 15.46 23.67
C GLN A 115 0.79 14.59 23.89
N SER A 116 0.49 13.65 22.99
CA SER A 116 -0.71 12.83 23.10
C SER A 116 -0.67 11.87 24.30
N ILE A 117 0.53 11.46 24.75
CA ILE A 117 0.72 10.65 25.96
C ILE A 117 0.61 11.51 27.24
N ASP A 118 1.08 12.75 27.19
CA ASP A 118 0.97 13.71 28.31
C ASP A 118 -0.46 14.18 28.54
N GLU A 119 -1.30 14.17 27.51
CA GLU A 119 -2.74 14.44 27.61
C GLU A 119 -3.54 13.31 28.31
N ILE A 120 -2.95 12.12 28.49
CA ILE A 120 -3.59 11.01 29.21
C ILE A 120 -3.53 11.28 30.72
N PRO A 121 -4.68 11.29 31.44
CA PRO A 121 -4.68 11.44 32.89
C PRO A 121 -3.81 10.39 33.59
N ASP A 122 -3.07 10.79 34.63
CA ASP A 122 -2.12 9.91 35.33
C ASP A 122 -2.79 8.63 35.89
N ASP A 123 -4.05 8.73 36.34
CA ASP A 123 -4.83 7.61 36.85
C ASP A 123 -5.32 6.64 35.75
N LYS A 124 -5.23 7.06 34.49
CA LYS A 124 -5.63 6.29 33.31
C LYS A 124 -4.44 5.81 32.46
N LYS A 125 -3.24 6.29 32.74
CA LYS A 125 -2.03 5.91 32.00
C LYS A 125 -1.68 4.45 32.28
N LEU A 126 -1.47 3.70 31.20
CA LEU A 126 -1.08 2.30 31.20
C LEU A 126 0.32 2.14 30.60
N GLU A 127 1.01 1.07 31.00
CA GLU A 127 2.22 0.64 30.31
C GLU A 127 1.91 0.26 28.85
N PRO A 128 2.79 0.62 27.89
CA PRO A 128 2.57 0.33 26.49
C PRO A 128 2.55 -1.18 26.23
N SER A 129 1.51 -1.65 25.54
CA SER A 129 1.44 -3.05 25.10
C SER A 129 2.48 -3.32 24.03
N LEU A 130 3.43 -4.21 24.30
CA LEU A 130 4.48 -4.55 23.33
C LEU A 130 3.89 -5.00 21.98
N GLN A 131 2.82 -5.80 21.99
CA GLN A 131 2.23 -6.35 20.78
C GLN A 131 1.68 -5.25 19.84
N THR A 132 0.99 -4.25 20.40
CA THR A 132 0.35 -3.20 19.60
C THR A 132 1.29 -2.00 19.41
N THR A 133 1.92 -1.52 20.47
CA THR A 133 2.79 -0.34 20.45
C THR A 133 4.06 -0.57 19.65
N ALA A 134 4.74 -1.71 19.81
CA ALA A 134 5.96 -1.96 19.04
C ALA A 134 5.65 -2.11 17.54
N GLN A 135 4.55 -2.81 17.21
CA GLN A 135 4.14 -2.98 15.82
C GLN A 135 3.68 -1.65 15.20
N ALA A 136 2.99 -0.80 15.96
CA ALA A 136 2.62 0.55 15.51
C ALA A 136 3.86 1.42 15.23
N LEU A 137 4.85 1.41 16.12
CA LEU A 137 6.11 2.15 15.93
C LEU A 137 6.94 1.61 14.75
N GLU A 138 6.95 0.30 14.54
CA GLU A 138 7.64 -0.28 13.39
C GLU A 138 6.95 0.10 12.08
N ASN A 139 5.62 -0.02 12.05
CA ASN A 139 4.83 0.23 10.86
C ASN A 139 4.75 1.74 10.52
N SER A 140 4.81 2.64 11.51
CA SER A 140 4.74 4.08 11.28
C SER A 140 5.91 4.63 10.47
N LYS A 141 7.07 3.95 10.46
CA LYS A 141 8.28 4.32 9.70
C LYS A 141 8.00 4.61 8.22
N TYR A 142 7.03 3.91 7.63
CA TYR A 142 6.69 4.08 6.21
C TYR A 142 5.67 5.20 5.96
N CYS A 143 5.07 5.73 7.02
CA CYS A 143 3.92 6.63 6.97
C CYS A 143 4.16 7.99 7.63
N VAL A 144 5.29 8.18 8.35
CA VAL A 144 5.58 9.43 9.09
C VAL A 144 5.53 10.70 8.22
N SER A 145 5.85 10.59 6.92
CA SER A 145 5.77 11.73 5.99
C SER A 145 4.35 12.11 5.56
N SER A 146 3.35 11.29 5.86
CA SER A 146 1.94 11.63 5.68
C SER A 146 1.38 12.12 7.02
N GLU A 147 0.96 13.38 7.07
CA GLU A 147 0.41 13.98 8.29
C GLU A 147 -0.81 13.22 8.83
N ILE A 148 -1.78 12.90 7.97
CA ILE A 148 -2.97 12.15 8.39
C ILE A 148 -2.64 10.76 8.94
N LEU A 149 -1.72 10.02 8.29
CA LEU A 149 -1.33 8.70 8.78
C LEU A 149 -0.50 8.78 10.05
N ARG A 150 0.38 9.78 10.16
CA ARG A 150 1.18 10.06 11.35
C ARG A 150 0.28 10.33 12.56
N GLU A 151 -0.73 11.19 12.39
CA GLU A 151 -1.74 11.45 13.43
C GLU A 151 -2.51 10.19 13.83
N MET A 152 -2.89 9.35 12.85
CA MET A 152 -3.58 8.10 13.14
C MET A 152 -2.71 7.10 13.93
N PHE A 153 -1.42 7.03 13.62
CA PHE A 153 -0.46 6.22 14.38
C PHE A 153 -0.27 6.77 15.80
N THR A 154 -0.15 8.09 15.95
CA THR A 154 -0.08 8.75 17.26
C THR A 154 -1.27 8.37 18.13
N LYS A 155 -2.49 8.51 17.60
CA LYS A 155 -3.73 8.18 18.32
C LYS A 155 -3.86 6.68 18.65
N LEU A 156 -3.42 5.80 17.75
CA LEU A 156 -3.39 4.36 18.01
C LEU A 156 -2.44 4.02 19.17
N ILE A 157 -1.24 4.62 19.18
CA ILE A 157 -0.23 4.36 20.21
C ILE A 157 -0.66 4.94 21.55
N SER A 158 -1.00 6.24 21.62
CA SER A 158 -1.43 6.86 22.87
C SER A 158 -2.74 6.26 23.39
N GLY A 159 -3.68 5.92 22.50
CA GLY A 159 -4.90 5.20 22.86
C GLY A 159 -4.63 3.79 23.41
N SER A 160 -3.57 3.12 22.98
CA SER A 160 -3.16 1.84 23.58
C SER A 160 -2.61 1.97 25.01
N MET A 161 -2.24 3.19 25.41
CA MET A 161 -1.67 3.53 26.72
C MET A 161 -2.69 4.21 27.65
N ASN A 162 -3.97 4.27 27.27
CA ASN A 162 -5.05 4.84 28.07
C ASN A 162 -6.06 3.76 28.45
N SER A 163 -6.36 3.61 29.75
CA SER A 163 -7.26 2.57 30.26
C SER A 163 -8.68 2.61 29.69
N ASP A 164 -9.16 3.78 29.23
CA ASP A 164 -10.48 3.92 28.61
C ASP A 164 -10.52 3.34 27.18
N THR A 165 -9.39 3.35 26.46
CA THR A 165 -9.34 3.03 25.02
C THR A 165 -8.43 1.87 24.67
N ALA A 166 -7.57 1.41 25.59
CA ALA A 166 -6.62 0.32 25.34
C ALA A 166 -7.29 -0.97 24.89
N SER A 167 -8.49 -1.27 25.39
CA SER A 167 -9.29 -2.44 24.96
C SER A 167 -9.73 -2.39 23.49
N LEU A 168 -9.73 -1.19 22.88
CA LEU A 168 -10.06 -0.98 21.47
C LEU A 168 -8.84 -1.12 20.55
N ALA A 169 -7.62 -1.10 21.10
CA ALA A 169 -6.34 -1.13 20.36
C ALA A 169 -6.03 -2.54 19.83
N HIS A 170 -6.81 -3.00 18.85
CA HIS A 170 -6.69 -4.35 18.32
C HIS A 170 -5.31 -4.58 17.66
N PRO A 171 -4.65 -5.74 17.87
CA PRO A 171 -3.31 -6.01 17.32
C PRO A 171 -3.19 -5.94 15.80
N SER A 172 -4.30 -6.04 15.05
CA SER A 172 -4.27 -5.91 13.58
C SER A 172 -4.21 -4.46 13.08
N PHE A 173 -4.50 -3.48 13.93
CA PHE A 173 -4.64 -2.08 13.52
C PHE A 173 -3.33 -1.45 13.02
N PRO A 174 -2.15 -1.72 13.62
CA PRO A 174 -0.89 -1.27 13.05
C PRO A 174 -0.69 -1.70 11.60
N GLU A 175 -1.05 -2.94 11.26
CA GLU A 175 -0.86 -3.49 9.92
C GLU A 175 -1.87 -2.94 8.92
N ILE A 176 -3.12 -2.80 9.33
CA ILE A 176 -4.16 -2.15 8.53
C ILE A 176 -3.72 -0.71 8.21
N LEU A 177 -3.30 0.05 9.23
CA LEU A 177 -2.93 1.46 9.08
C LEU A 177 -1.71 1.64 8.17
N LYS A 178 -0.70 0.75 8.26
CA LYS A 178 0.46 0.74 7.34
C LYS A 178 0.05 0.62 5.87
N GLN A 179 -1.04 -0.10 5.59
CA GLN A 179 -1.50 -0.38 4.23
C GLN A 179 -2.45 0.69 3.68
N LEU A 180 -2.82 1.70 4.47
CA LEU A 180 -3.68 2.79 4.02
C LEU A 180 -2.87 3.84 3.23
N SER A 181 -3.45 4.30 2.13
CA SER A 181 -3.00 5.54 1.49
C SER A 181 -3.54 6.78 2.24
N PRO A 182 -2.98 7.99 2.02
CA PRO A 182 -3.59 9.23 2.54
C PRO A 182 -5.04 9.42 2.08
N SER A 183 -5.37 9.04 0.85
CA SER A 183 -6.74 9.08 0.31
C SER A 183 -7.67 8.10 1.04
N ASP A 184 -7.16 6.91 1.39
CA ASP A 184 -7.93 5.91 2.16
C ASP A 184 -8.27 6.45 3.55
N ALA A 185 -7.27 7.06 4.21
CA ALA A 185 -7.43 7.66 5.52
C ALA A 185 -8.42 8.84 5.51
N LEU A 186 -8.30 9.74 4.52
CA LEU A 186 -9.23 10.87 4.35
C LEU A 186 -10.66 10.40 4.11
N LEU A 187 -10.84 9.44 3.20
CA LEU A 187 -12.15 8.88 2.91
C LEU A 187 -12.76 8.20 4.13
N LEU A 188 -11.98 7.39 4.85
CA LEU A 188 -12.45 6.73 6.07
C LEU A 188 -12.82 7.74 7.17
N GLN A 189 -12.04 8.80 7.32
CA GLN A 189 -12.31 9.88 8.26
C GLN A 189 -13.59 10.63 7.90
N ASP A 190 -13.81 10.98 6.63
CA ASP A 190 -15.03 11.64 6.16
C ASP A 190 -16.28 10.78 6.45
N LEU A 191 -16.19 9.47 6.17
CA LEU A 191 -17.27 8.53 6.48
C LEU A 191 -17.53 8.42 8.00
N PHE A 192 -16.49 8.37 8.82
CA PHE A 192 -16.62 8.20 10.27
C PHE A 192 -17.14 9.45 10.99
N LEU A 193 -16.67 10.63 10.59
CA LEU A 193 -17.05 11.89 11.22
C LEU A 193 -18.40 12.41 10.71
N SER A 194 -18.92 11.89 9.60
CA SER A 194 -20.27 12.24 9.17
C SER A 194 -21.32 11.77 10.18
N SER A 195 -22.45 12.49 10.27
CA SER A 195 -23.58 12.07 11.09
C SER A 195 -24.39 10.91 10.48
N GLN A 196 -23.99 10.36 9.32
CA GLN A 196 -24.73 9.34 8.59
C GLN A 196 -24.24 7.94 8.94
N SER A 197 -25.17 6.99 9.15
CA SER A 197 -24.86 5.58 9.40
C SER A 197 -24.63 4.74 8.14
N SER A 198 -24.98 5.29 6.98
CA SER A 198 -24.93 4.62 5.68
C SER A 198 -24.89 5.64 4.56
N PHE A 199 -24.16 5.34 3.49
CA PHE A 199 -23.96 6.25 2.36
C PHE A 199 -24.40 5.62 1.04
N PRO A 200 -25.00 6.39 0.12
CA PRO A 200 -25.45 5.88 -1.17
C PRO A 200 -24.25 5.58 -2.08
N VAL A 201 -24.26 4.43 -2.73
CA VAL A 201 -23.28 4.03 -3.77
C VAL A 201 -24.01 3.39 -4.93
N ALA A 202 -23.46 3.47 -6.13
CA ALA A 202 -24.07 2.87 -7.31
C ALA A 202 -23.10 2.06 -8.16
N SER A 203 -23.60 0.97 -8.73
CA SER A 203 -22.96 0.24 -9.81
C SER A 203 -23.70 0.56 -11.11
N MET A 204 -22.98 1.01 -12.13
CA MET A 204 -23.55 1.53 -13.37
C MET A 204 -22.99 0.79 -14.59
N GLY A 205 -23.84 0.59 -15.59
CA GLY A 205 -23.43 -0.09 -16.82
C GLY A 205 -24.57 -0.28 -17.80
N VAL A 206 -24.48 -1.32 -18.62
CA VAL A 206 -25.51 -1.67 -19.61
C VAL A 206 -26.13 -3.00 -19.28
N LYS A 207 -27.46 -3.04 -19.27
CA LYS A 207 -28.23 -4.29 -19.28
C LYS A 207 -28.36 -4.74 -20.74
N ILE A 208 -27.98 -5.98 -21.02
CA ILE A 208 -27.94 -6.51 -22.39
C ILE A 208 -29.26 -7.24 -22.72
N ARG A 209 -29.36 -8.53 -22.43
CA ARG A 209 -30.58 -9.34 -22.57
C ARG A 209 -30.79 -10.22 -21.34
N GLY A 210 -32.05 -10.38 -20.93
CA GLY A 210 -32.41 -11.13 -19.73
C GLY A 210 -31.76 -10.56 -18.46
N ASN A 211 -31.03 -11.40 -17.73
CA ASN A 211 -30.29 -11.03 -16.52
C ASN A 211 -28.79 -10.75 -16.78
N SER A 212 -28.36 -10.60 -18.04
CA SER A 212 -26.98 -10.24 -18.37
C SER A 212 -26.75 -8.74 -18.30
N TYR A 213 -25.64 -8.33 -17.68
CA TYR A 213 -25.22 -6.95 -17.52
C TYR A 213 -23.71 -6.83 -17.74
N GLN A 214 -23.30 -5.69 -18.30
CA GLN A 214 -21.91 -5.24 -18.36
C GLN A 214 -21.77 -4.03 -17.44
N ILE A 215 -21.04 -4.18 -16.34
CA ILE A 215 -20.70 -3.06 -15.45
C ILE A 215 -19.58 -2.26 -16.10
N LEU A 216 -19.75 -0.94 -16.17
CA LEU A 216 -18.75 -0.01 -16.70
C LEU A 216 -18.09 0.77 -15.57
N TYR A 217 -18.88 1.17 -14.57
CA TYR A 217 -18.41 1.86 -13.37
C TYR A 217 -18.99 1.16 -12.15
N ASP A 218 -18.12 0.62 -11.31
CA ASP A 218 -18.53 0.04 -10.03
C ASP A 218 -18.18 0.99 -8.87
N ASN A 219 -18.90 0.85 -7.76
CA ASN A 219 -18.67 1.61 -6.53
C ASN A 219 -18.64 3.15 -6.72
N VAL A 220 -19.47 3.69 -7.62
CA VAL A 220 -19.57 5.13 -7.84
C VAL A 220 -20.13 5.79 -6.59
N PHE A 221 -19.31 6.65 -5.99
CA PHE A 221 -19.56 7.26 -4.68
C PHE A 221 -19.15 8.74 -4.69
N ILE A 222 -19.88 9.56 -3.94
CA ILE A 222 -19.56 10.97 -3.71
C ILE A 222 -19.34 11.14 -2.20
N PRO A 223 -18.10 11.42 -1.76
CA PRO A 223 -17.81 11.67 -0.35
C PRO A 223 -18.60 12.88 0.20
N PRO A 224 -19.07 12.82 1.45
CA PRO A 224 -19.80 13.91 2.09
C PRO A 224 -19.08 15.26 2.11
N SER A 225 -17.80 15.29 2.48
CA SER A 225 -17.10 16.55 2.82
C SER A 225 -15.74 16.71 2.15
N ILE A 226 -15.19 15.66 1.54
CA ILE A 226 -13.88 15.72 0.87
C ILE A 226 -14.00 15.72 -0.64
N SER A 227 -13.03 16.35 -1.30
CA SER A 227 -12.90 16.34 -2.76
C SER A 227 -11.65 15.56 -3.15
N LEU A 228 -11.83 14.30 -3.53
CA LEU A 228 -10.79 13.42 -4.08
C LEU A 228 -11.08 13.13 -5.57
N GLU A 229 -10.05 12.76 -6.31
CA GLU A 229 -10.22 12.28 -7.67
C GLU A 229 -11.02 10.97 -7.68
N ARG A 230 -11.78 10.70 -8.75
CA ARG A 230 -12.73 9.58 -8.77
C ARG A 230 -12.03 8.23 -8.73
N GLU A 231 -10.88 8.14 -9.39
CA GLU A 231 -10.00 6.99 -9.38
C GLU A 231 -9.44 6.72 -7.97
N GLN A 232 -9.11 7.78 -7.23
CA GLN A 232 -8.68 7.67 -5.84
C GLN A 232 -9.82 7.18 -4.95
N ILE A 233 -11.03 7.71 -5.11
CA ILE A 233 -12.21 7.27 -4.36
C ILE A 233 -12.48 5.78 -4.59
N SER A 234 -12.50 5.34 -5.86
CA SER A 234 -12.75 3.94 -6.21
C SER A 234 -11.69 3.00 -5.61
N LEU A 235 -10.41 3.34 -5.75
CA LEU A 235 -9.31 2.57 -5.18
C LEU A 235 -9.38 2.53 -3.64
N SER A 236 -9.68 3.66 -3.01
CA SER A 236 -9.84 3.74 -1.55
C SER A 236 -11.02 2.91 -1.05
N LEU A 237 -12.16 2.89 -1.76
CA LEU A 237 -13.28 2.03 -1.41
C LEU A 237 -12.90 0.54 -1.44
N ASP A 238 -12.18 0.10 -2.47
CA ASP A 238 -11.71 -1.28 -2.56
C ASP A 238 -10.67 -1.62 -1.49
N SER A 239 -9.73 -0.70 -1.22
CA SER A 239 -8.73 -0.84 -0.16
C SER A 239 -9.38 -0.97 1.23
N LEU A 240 -10.30 -0.06 1.56
CA LEU A 240 -11.00 -0.04 2.84
C LEU A 240 -11.93 -1.25 2.99
N LYS A 241 -12.56 -1.71 1.91
CA LYS A 241 -13.37 -2.94 1.88
C LYS A 241 -12.50 -4.18 2.10
N ARG A 242 -11.33 -4.28 1.45
CA ARG A 242 -10.35 -5.36 1.65
C ARG A 242 -9.85 -5.42 3.09
N ALA A 243 -9.62 -4.26 3.70
CA ALA A 243 -9.24 -4.15 5.12
C ALA A 243 -10.42 -4.42 6.09
N ASN A 244 -11.62 -4.70 5.55
CA ASN A 244 -12.86 -4.90 6.31
C ASN A 244 -13.19 -3.72 7.24
N LEU A 245 -12.82 -2.49 6.85
CA LEU A 245 -13.18 -1.26 7.56
C LEU A 245 -14.54 -0.73 7.12
N ILE A 246 -14.86 -0.92 5.83
CA ILE A 246 -16.18 -0.64 5.28
C ILE A 246 -16.79 -1.90 4.66
N SER A 247 -18.11 -1.86 4.51
CA SER A 247 -18.89 -2.82 3.72
C SER A 247 -19.62 -2.08 2.60
N ILE A 248 -19.67 -2.69 1.43
CA ILE A 248 -20.42 -2.20 0.27
C ILE A 248 -21.45 -3.26 -0.08
N ASN A 249 -22.73 -2.92 0.00
CA ASN A 249 -23.83 -3.88 -0.16
C ASN A 249 -24.83 -3.41 -1.22
N TYR A 250 -24.99 -4.22 -2.27
CA TYR A 250 -25.93 -3.97 -3.37
C TYR A 250 -27.25 -4.74 -3.26
N ASN A 251 -27.45 -5.51 -2.18
CA ASN A 251 -28.71 -6.17 -1.85
C ASN A 251 -29.55 -5.31 -0.87
N LYS A 252 -28.98 -4.21 -0.38
CA LYS A 252 -29.64 -3.22 0.47
C LYS A 252 -29.48 -1.85 -0.15
N GLN A 253 -30.43 -0.96 0.11
CA GLN A 253 -30.39 0.44 -0.33
C GLN A 253 -30.91 1.35 0.77
N ILE A 254 -30.52 2.61 0.72
CA ILE A 254 -31.08 3.65 1.59
C ILE A 254 -32.53 3.90 1.14
N SER A 255 -33.44 4.05 2.11
CA SER A 255 -34.83 4.36 1.83
C SER A 255 -34.95 5.80 1.32
N GLY A 256 -35.50 5.97 0.12
CA GLY A 256 -35.63 7.27 -0.53
C GLY A 256 -34.74 7.40 -1.76
N ASP A 257 -35.36 7.57 -2.92
CA ASP A 257 -34.65 7.68 -4.20
C ASP A 257 -33.80 8.95 -4.31
N ASN A 258 -34.17 9.98 -3.54
CA ASN A 258 -33.48 11.26 -3.48
C ASN A 258 -32.01 11.15 -3.05
N PHE A 259 -31.65 10.18 -2.19
CA PHE A 259 -30.27 9.96 -1.76
C PHE A 259 -29.32 9.57 -2.90
N TYR A 260 -29.84 9.02 -3.99
CA TYR A 260 -29.05 8.59 -5.15
C TYR A 260 -29.04 9.63 -6.28
N ASN A 261 -29.76 10.74 -6.13
CA ASN A 261 -29.89 11.75 -7.20
C ASN A 261 -28.56 12.43 -7.52
N SER A 262 -27.67 12.60 -6.54
CA SER A 262 -26.33 13.13 -6.77
C SER A 262 -25.52 12.22 -7.69
N LEU A 263 -25.63 10.89 -7.51
CA LEU A 263 -24.94 9.90 -8.34
C LEU A 263 -25.44 9.89 -9.79
N LYS A 264 -26.71 10.24 -10.03
CA LYS A 264 -27.26 10.37 -11.39
C LYS A 264 -26.79 11.64 -12.11
N ARG A 265 -26.07 12.54 -11.43
CA ARG A 265 -25.50 13.76 -12.01
C ARG A 265 -23.99 13.65 -12.28
N THR A 266 -23.40 12.48 -12.02
CA THR A 266 -21.96 12.30 -12.26
C THR A 266 -21.68 12.04 -13.74
N PRO A 267 -20.45 12.32 -14.21
CA PRO A 267 -20.05 11.99 -15.58
C PRO A 267 -20.23 10.50 -15.92
N GLU A 268 -19.99 9.60 -14.97
CA GLU A 268 -20.19 8.14 -15.15
C GLU A 268 -21.62 7.81 -15.58
N TYR A 269 -22.61 8.46 -14.97
CA TYR A 269 -24.02 8.22 -15.30
C TYR A 269 -24.34 8.67 -16.73
N SER A 270 -23.82 9.84 -17.13
CA SER A 270 -23.98 10.35 -18.49
C SER A 270 -23.29 9.44 -19.51
N ASN A 271 -22.05 9.04 -19.25
CA ASN A 271 -21.27 8.15 -20.11
C ASN A 271 -21.95 6.79 -20.30
N VAL A 272 -22.50 6.22 -19.23
CA VAL A 272 -23.28 4.97 -19.29
C VAL A 272 -24.54 5.14 -20.14
N SER A 273 -25.22 6.27 -20.01
CA SER A 273 -26.44 6.55 -20.77
C SER A 273 -26.13 6.69 -22.27
N GLU A 274 -25.06 7.40 -22.62
CA GLU A 274 -24.59 7.55 -24.00
C GLU A 274 -24.13 6.22 -24.59
N PHE A 275 -23.29 5.47 -23.87
CA PHE A 275 -22.84 4.16 -24.30
C PHE A 275 -24.01 3.16 -24.46
N ALA A 276 -25.02 3.20 -23.60
CA ALA A 276 -26.21 2.36 -23.73
C ALA A 276 -27.02 2.67 -25.00
N ILE A 277 -27.10 3.94 -25.40
CA ILE A 277 -27.77 4.38 -26.63
C ILE A 277 -27.00 3.85 -27.84
N ASP A 278 -25.69 4.07 -27.90
CA ASP A 278 -24.84 3.59 -29.00
C ASP A 278 -24.89 2.06 -29.12
N TYR A 279 -24.72 1.36 -28.00
CA TYR A 279 -24.75 -0.11 -27.95
C TYR A 279 -26.11 -0.69 -28.40
N SER A 280 -27.20 0.04 -28.20
CA SER A 280 -28.55 -0.41 -28.60
C SER A 280 -28.79 -0.45 -30.11
N VAL A 281 -27.93 0.22 -30.90
CA VAL A 281 -27.95 0.17 -32.38
C VAL A 281 -27.70 -1.26 -32.87
N ASP A 282 -26.69 -1.92 -32.31
CA ASP A 282 -26.32 -3.30 -32.67
C ASP A 282 -27.03 -4.36 -31.79
N HIS A 283 -27.47 -3.97 -30.60
CA HIS A 283 -28.07 -4.87 -29.61
C HIS A 283 -29.47 -4.40 -29.18
N PRO A 284 -30.51 -4.61 -30.01
CA PRO A 284 -31.87 -4.22 -29.66
C PRO A 284 -32.29 -4.87 -28.34
N ASN A 285 -32.84 -4.05 -27.44
CA ASN A 285 -33.23 -4.32 -26.04
C ASN A 285 -32.17 -4.01 -24.96
N SER A 286 -30.98 -3.54 -25.30
CA SER A 286 -30.05 -3.07 -24.28
C SER A 286 -30.51 -1.74 -23.68
N THR A 287 -30.38 -1.58 -22.36
CA THR A 287 -30.74 -0.34 -21.65
C THR A 287 -29.69 0.03 -20.63
N SER A 288 -29.68 1.29 -20.19
CA SER A 288 -28.85 1.69 -19.04
C SER A 288 -29.20 0.89 -17.79
N TYR A 289 -28.19 0.61 -16.98
CA TYR A 289 -28.27 -0.13 -15.73
C TYR A 289 -27.73 0.75 -14.60
N PHE A 290 -28.53 0.88 -13.53
CA PHE A 290 -28.18 1.63 -12.33
C PHE A 290 -28.59 0.81 -11.10
N LYS A 291 -27.63 0.15 -10.46
CA LYS A 291 -27.85 -0.61 -9.23
C LYS A 291 -27.54 0.24 -8.02
N LYS A 292 -28.56 0.50 -7.19
CA LYS A 292 -28.40 1.15 -5.89
C LYS A 292 -27.75 0.18 -4.90
N GLY A 293 -26.82 0.69 -4.10
CA GLY A 293 -26.25 0.01 -2.96
C GLY A 293 -26.05 0.98 -1.80
N LEU A 294 -25.48 0.49 -0.70
CA LEU A 294 -25.07 1.34 0.41
C LEU A 294 -23.67 0.96 0.94
N ILE A 295 -22.97 1.95 1.47
CA ILE A 295 -21.70 1.81 2.18
C ILE A 295 -21.94 1.98 3.67
N GLN A 296 -21.32 1.15 4.51
CA GLN A 296 -21.36 1.30 5.98
C GLN A 296 -20.00 0.92 6.58
N LEU A 297 -19.62 1.60 7.67
CA LEU A 297 -18.54 1.13 8.52
C LEU A 297 -18.90 -0.23 9.14
N THR A 298 -17.97 -1.18 9.08
CA THR A 298 -18.10 -2.47 9.78
C THR A 298 -17.90 -2.27 11.28
N SER A 299 -18.13 -3.31 12.10
CA SER A 299 -17.76 -3.26 13.52
C SER A 299 -16.26 -3.02 13.72
N LEU A 300 -15.42 -3.70 12.92
CA LEU A 300 -13.96 -3.51 12.93
C LEU A 300 -13.59 -2.07 12.54
N GLY A 301 -14.23 -1.54 11.50
CA GLY A 301 -14.02 -0.17 11.03
C GLY A 301 -14.41 0.89 12.05
N LYS A 302 -15.55 0.71 12.75
CA LYS A 302 -15.96 1.61 13.83
C LYS A 302 -14.94 1.64 14.96
N THR A 303 -14.47 0.47 15.41
CA THR A 303 -13.44 0.37 16.45
C THR A 303 -12.12 0.98 15.99
N PHE A 304 -11.67 0.66 14.77
CA PHE A 304 -10.47 1.24 14.16
C PHE A 304 -10.53 2.76 14.12
N CYS A 305 -11.65 3.33 13.63
CA CYS A 305 -11.81 4.78 13.57
C CYS A 305 -11.88 5.40 14.97
N SER A 306 -12.56 4.75 15.92
CA SER A 306 -12.70 5.29 17.28
C SER A 306 -11.36 5.50 17.97
N ILE A 307 -10.37 4.64 17.72
CA ILE A 307 -9.04 4.76 18.30
C ILE A 307 -8.06 5.52 17.40
N CYS A 308 -8.02 5.24 16.10
CA CYS A 308 -7.06 5.86 15.18
C CYS A 308 -7.46 7.28 14.76
N ILE A 309 -8.74 7.65 14.81
CA ILE A 309 -9.23 8.98 14.41
C ILE A 309 -9.73 9.76 15.61
N GLY A 310 -10.39 9.09 16.56
CA GLY A 310 -11.00 9.74 17.72
C GLY A 310 -12.37 10.34 17.38
N LYS A 311 -13.31 10.28 18.33
CA LYS A 311 -14.50 11.14 18.30
C LYS A 311 -14.23 12.37 19.13
N HIS A 312 -14.61 13.54 18.63
CA HIS A 312 -14.80 14.72 19.49
C HIS A 312 -15.85 14.43 20.56
#